data_AF-A0A382WEE6-F1
#
_entry.id   AF-A0A382WEE6-F1
#
_cell.length_a   1.000
_cell.length_b   1.000
_cell.length_c   1.000
_cell.angle_alpha   90.00
_cell.angle_beta   90.00
_cell.angle_gamma   90.00
#
_symmetry.space_group_name_H-M   'P 1'
#
loop_
_entity.id
_entity.type
_entity.pdbx_description
1 polymer ?
#
loop_
_entity_poly.entity_id
_entity_poly.type
_entity_poly.pdbx_seq_one_letter_code
_entity_poly.pdbx_strand_id
1 'polypeptide(L)'
;MPVTKRIGALVPSTNPVVEPDFYRVLPHEITVHFERMFNGDWGNQPKSSEDTGHQIDISSEEAATVDTALFGFDADKMNEDVIRGARSLSNIKPDILVYACTSGTYHKGYIRFDKEMSDEMQLASGVESITAVGACIEAFKFIG
;
A
#
# COMPACT_ATOMS: atom_id res chain seq x y z
N MET A 1 13.59 8.76 29.15
CA MET A 1 14.23 8.00 28.04
C MET A 1 13.73 8.61 26.74
N PRO A 2 14.57 8.83 25.72
CA PRO A 2 14.08 9.31 24.44
C PRO A 2 13.07 8.29 23.88
N VAL A 3 11.88 8.76 23.52
CA VAL A 3 10.85 7.90 22.92
C VAL A 3 11.21 7.77 21.45
N THR A 4 11.80 6.64 21.07
CA THR A 4 12.07 6.31 19.67
C THR A 4 10.76 6.34 18.89
N LYS A 5 10.71 7.09 17.79
CA LYS A 5 9.54 7.18 16.93
C LYS A 5 9.52 6.00 15.96
N ARG A 6 8.34 5.43 15.71
CA ARG A 6 8.17 4.19 14.93
C ARG A 6 7.26 4.41 13.75
N ILE A 7 7.73 4.05 12.56
CA ILE A 7 6.96 4.02 11.32
C ILE A 7 6.67 2.56 10.98
N GLY A 8 5.41 2.23 10.72
CA GLY A 8 5.05 0.99 10.02
C GLY A 8 4.81 1.29 8.55
N ALA A 9 5.42 0.55 7.64
CA ALA A 9 5.29 0.77 6.20
C ALA A 9 4.79 -0.49 5.49
N LEU A 10 3.64 -0.37 4.83
CA LEU A 10 3.11 -1.35 3.90
C LEU A 10 3.73 -1.12 2.52
N VAL A 11 4.35 -2.16 1.98
CA VAL A 11 5.04 -2.12 0.69
C VAL A 11 4.58 -3.28 -0.21
N PRO A 12 4.53 -3.10 -1.54
CA PRO A 12 4.32 -4.22 -2.45
C PRO A 12 5.36 -5.32 -2.24
N SER A 13 4.96 -6.59 -2.34
CA SER A 13 5.91 -7.72 -2.18
C SER A 13 7.05 -7.70 -3.20
N THR A 14 6.90 -7.03 -4.32
CA THR A 14 7.92 -6.92 -5.37
C THR A 14 8.75 -5.64 -5.28
N ASN A 15 8.45 -4.72 -4.34
CA ASN A 15 9.14 -3.43 -4.26
C ASN A 15 10.57 -3.58 -3.71
N PRO A 16 11.62 -3.18 -4.43
CA PRO A 16 13.00 -3.30 -3.95
C PRO A 16 13.61 -1.96 -3.48
N VAL A 17 12.86 -0.86 -3.50
CA VAL A 17 13.38 0.51 -3.39
C VAL A 17 12.95 1.19 -2.10
N VAL A 18 11.71 1.00 -1.67
CA VAL A 18 11.15 1.73 -0.52
C VAL A 18 11.95 1.45 0.75
N GLU A 19 12.22 0.18 1.05
CA GLU A 19 12.99 -0.20 2.23
C GLU A 19 14.39 0.47 2.28
N PRO A 20 15.26 0.35 1.26
CA PRO A 20 16.56 1.02 1.27
C PRO A 20 16.49 2.55 1.27
N ASP A 21 15.48 3.16 0.64
CA ASP A 21 15.33 4.62 0.68
C ASP A 21 14.99 5.13 2.07
N PHE A 22 14.08 4.46 2.79
CA PHE A 22 13.80 4.80 4.19
C PHE A 22 15.05 4.71 5.06
N TYR A 23 15.88 3.66 4.91
CA TYR A 23 17.12 3.52 5.66
C TYR A 23 18.14 4.62 5.37
N ARG A 24 18.08 5.24 4.18
CA ARG A 24 19.00 6.30 3.78
C ARG A 24 18.59 7.69 4.29
N VAL A 25 17.28 7.93 4.44
CA VAL A 25 16.75 9.28 4.75
C VAL A 25 16.33 9.45 6.21
N LEU A 26 16.00 8.36 6.92
CA LEU A 26 15.53 8.45 8.29
C LEU A 26 16.66 8.81 9.26
N PRO A 27 16.43 9.75 10.20
CA PRO A 27 17.36 10.02 11.29
C PRO A 27 17.41 8.84 12.28
N HIS A 28 18.50 8.73 13.04
CA HIS A 28 18.78 7.58 13.91
C HIS A 28 17.75 7.36 15.04
N GLU A 29 16.98 8.39 15.39
CA GLU A 29 15.94 8.36 16.41
C GLU A 29 14.61 7.77 15.91
N ILE A 30 14.49 7.48 14.60
CA ILE A 30 13.30 6.91 13.98
C ILE A 30 13.61 5.50 13.47
N THR A 31 12.80 4.53 13.88
CA THR A 31 12.85 3.17 13.36
C THR A 31 11.68 2.93 12.40
N VAL A 32 11.93 2.20 11.33
CA VAL A 32 10.90 1.77 10.38
C VAL A 32 10.78 0.25 10.37
N HIS A 33 9.56 -0.25 10.28
CA HIS A 33 9.24 -1.67 10.18
C HIS A 33 8.34 -1.90 8.98
N PHE A 34 8.64 -2.93 8.21
CA PHE A 34 7.97 -3.20 6.94
C PHE A 34 7.10 -4.43 7.03
N GLU A 35 6.00 -4.37 6.30
CA GLU A 35 5.15 -5.52 6.02
C GLU A 35 4.84 -5.52 4.53
N ARG A 36 5.03 -6.67 3.89
CA ARG A 36 4.93 -6.83 2.45
C ARG A 36 3.55 -7.35 2.07
N MET A 37 2.89 -6.65 1.16
CA MET A 37 1.55 -6.96 0.68
C MET A 37 1.63 -7.90 -0.52
N PHE A 38 0.91 -9.02 -0.44
CA PHE A 38 0.85 -10.03 -1.49
C PHE A 38 0.16 -9.49 -2.75
N ASN A 39 0.79 -9.60 -3.92
CA ASN A 39 0.33 -8.97 -5.17
C ASN A 39 0.15 -9.94 -6.34
N GLY A 40 -0.11 -11.22 -6.05
CA GLY A 40 -0.86 -12.07 -6.98
C GLY A 40 -0.09 -12.91 -7.98
N ASP A 41 1.24 -12.90 -8.04
CA ASP A 41 1.96 -13.74 -9.00
C ASP A 41 3.23 -14.38 -8.43
N TRP A 42 3.15 -15.68 -8.16
CA TRP A 42 4.30 -16.50 -7.77
C TRP A 42 4.56 -17.69 -8.71
N GLY A 43 4.00 -17.66 -9.93
CA GLY A 43 4.21 -18.63 -11.01
C GLY A 43 3.46 -19.96 -10.89
N ASN A 44 3.41 -20.57 -9.69
CA ASN A 44 2.71 -21.85 -9.43
C ASN A 44 1.39 -21.65 -8.66
N GLN A 45 0.75 -20.50 -8.82
CA GLN A 45 -0.48 -20.19 -8.11
C GLN A 45 -1.65 -21.07 -8.59
N PRO A 46 -2.43 -21.67 -7.68
CA PRO A 46 -3.68 -22.32 -8.05
C PRO A 46 -4.58 -21.30 -8.77
N LYS A 47 -5.03 -21.64 -9.98
CA LYS A 47 -6.03 -20.83 -10.68
C LYS A 47 -7.32 -20.89 -9.87
N SER A 48 -7.86 -19.75 -9.43
CA SER A 48 -9.15 -19.72 -8.76
C SER A 48 -10.23 -20.25 -9.71
N SER A 49 -11.11 -21.10 -9.19
CA SER A 49 -12.29 -21.59 -9.93
C SER A 49 -13.46 -20.60 -9.90
N GLU A 50 -13.38 -19.61 -9.02
CA GLU A 50 -14.30 -18.49 -8.99
C GLU A 50 -13.87 -17.50 -10.06
N ASP A 51 -14.65 -17.49 -11.15
CA ASP A 51 -14.71 -16.36 -12.05
C ASP A 51 -15.35 -15.20 -11.26
N THR A 52 -14.53 -14.43 -10.54
CA THR A 52 -14.97 -13.17 -9.94
C THR A 52 -15.15 -12.08 -11.00
N GLY A 53 -15.30 -12.47 -12.27
CA GLY A 53 -15.83 -11.66 -13.37
C GLY A 53 -17.11 -10.96 -12.94
N HIS A 54 -16.93 -9.80 -12.32
CA HIS A 54 -17.91 -8.75 -12.34
C HIS A 54 -18.10 -8.46 -13.82
N GLN A 55 -19.24 -8.88 -14.36
CA GLN A 55 -19.68 -8.51 -15.69
C GLN A 55 -19.52 -7.00 -15.84
N ILE A 56 -18.60 -6.56 -16.70
CA ILE A 56 -18.57 -5.18 -17.17
C ILE A 56 -18.72 -5.19 -18.69
N ASP A 57 -19.88 -4.71 -19.09
CA ASP A 57 -20.23 -4.28 -20.43
C ASP A 57 -19.41 -3.01 -20.75
N ILE A 58 -18.44 -3.17 -21.66
CA ILE A 58 -17.62 -2.15 -22.34
C ILE A 58 -17.17 -0.95 -21.45
N SER A 59 -16.10 -1.14 -20.65
CA SER A 59 -15.11 -0.12 -20.20
C SER A 59 -14.28 -0.62 -18.99
N SER A 60 -13.43 -1.64 -19.13
CA SER A 60 -12.59 -2.14 -17.99
C SER A 60 -11.82 -3.45 -18.23
N GLU A 61 -11.97 -4.13 -19.37
CA GLU A 61 -11.22 -5.39 -19.64
C GLU A 61 -9.69 -5.22 -19.54
N GLU A 62 -9.20 -3.99 -19.70
CA GLU A 62 -7.81 -3.66 -19.55
C GLU A 62 -7.39 -3.42 -18.09
N ALA A 63 -8.20 -3.02 -17.11
CA ALA A 63 -7.64 -2.49 -15.85
C ALA A 63 -6.87 -3.52 -14.99
N ALA A 64 -7.39 -4.74 -14.81
CA ALA A 64 -6.70 -5.79 -14.06
C ALA A 64 -5.56 -6.44 -14.87
N THR A 65 -5.71 -6.50 -16.20
CA THR A 65 -4.68 -6.97 -17.12
C THR A 65 -3.59 -5.91 -17.35
N VAL A 66 -3.90 -4.62 -17.22
CA VAL A 66 -3.02 -3.47 -17.38
C VAL A 66 -2.09 -3.37 -16.21
N ASP A 67 -2.53 -3.53 -14.97
CA ASP A 67 -1.60 -3.42 -13.84
C ASP A 67 -0.53 -4.51 -13.88
N THR A 68 -0.91 -5.75 -14.18
CA THR A 68 0.05 -6.84 -14.37
C THR A 68 0.90 -6.61 -15.63
N ALA A 69 0.32 -6.17 -16.74
CA ALA A 69 1.05 -5.93 -17.99
C ALA A 69 1.96 -4.68 -17.96
N LEU A 70 1.62 -3.67 -17.15
CA LEU A 70 2.26 -2.34 -17.10
C LEU A 70 3.23 -2.24 -15.93
N PHE A 71 2.86 -2.79 -14.77
CA PHE A 71 3.62 -2.69 -13.53
C PHE A 71 4.15 -4.03 -13.00
N GLY A 72 3.75 -5.15 -13.60
CA GLY A 72 4.23 -6.49 -13.20
C GLY A 72 3.66 -6.96 -11.86
N PHE A 73 2.52 -6.39 -11.42
CA PHE A 73 1.82 -6.84 -10.22
C PHE A 73 0.32 -6.53 -10.27
N ASP A 74 -0.48 -7.25 -9.48
CA ASP A 74 -1.92 -7.03 -9.33
C ASP A 74 -2.20 -6.14 -8.10
N ALA A 75 -2.65 -4.91 -8.34
CA ALA A 75 -2.95 -3.95 -7.29
C ALA A 75 -4.21 -4.29 -6.48
N ASP A 76 -5.19 -4.98 -7.08
CA ASP A 76 -6.40 -5.42 -6.36
C ASP A 76 -6.02 -6.51 -5.36
N LYS A 77 -5.22 -7.51 -5.79
CA LYS A 77 -4.67 -8.53 -4.88
C LYS A 77 -3.83 -7.94 -3.76
N MET A 78 -3.03 -6.92 -4.08
CA MET A 78 -2.25 -6.18 -3.09
C MET A 78 -3.13 -5.46 -2.06
N ASN A 79 -4.20 -4.82 -2.52
CA ASN A 79 -5.12 -4.08 -1.66
C ASN A 79 -5.94 -4.99 -0.74
N GLU A 80 -6.28 -6.21 -1.19
CA GLU A 80 -6.90 -7.24 -0.34
C GLU A 80 -6.04 -7.55 0.92
N ASP A 81 -4.72 -7.38 0.83
CA ASP A 81 -3.78 -7.72 1.90
C ASP A 81 -3.49 -6.57 2.88
N VAL A 82 -4.01 -5.36 2.62
CA VAL A 82 -3.77 -4.14 3.42
C VAL A 82 -4.18 -4.32 4.87
N ILE A 83 -5.38 -4.86 5.10
CA ILE A 83 -5.92 -5.06 6.46
C ILE A 83 -5.05 -6.02 7.26
N ARG A 84 -4.59 -7.11 6.63
CA ARG A 84 -3.67 -8.06 7.27
C ARG A 84 -2.37 -7.36 7.65
N GLY A 85 -1.79 -6.60 6.71
CA GLY A 85 -0.53 -5.93 6.95
C GLY A 85 -0.62 -4.85 8.03
N ALA A 86 -1.66 -4.03 8.01
CA ALA A 86 -1.91 -2.99 9.02
C ALA A 86 -2.06 -3.59 10.43
N ARG A 87 -2.75 -4.72 10.55
CA ARG A 87 -2.86 -5.48 11.82
C ARG A 87 -1.53 -6.11 12.26
N SER A 88 -0.71 -6.58 11.33
CA SER A 88 0.63 -7.10 11.64
C SER A 88 1.49 -6.00 12.27
N LEU A 89 1.57 -4.84 11.59
CA LEU A 89 2.36 -3.69 12.03
C LEU A 89 1.82 -3.05 13.32
N SER A 90 0.53 -3.16 13.65
CA SER A 90 0.01 -2.57 14.89
C SER A 90 0.62 -3.18 16.17
N ASN A 91 1.16 -4.40 16.10
CA ASN A 91 1.85 -5.04 17.23
C ASN A 91 3.07 -4.26 17.72
N ILE A 92 3.75 -3.54 16.82
CA ILE A 92 4.88 -2.68 17.19
C ILE A 92 4.43 -1.32 17.74
N LYS A 93 3.12 -1.03 17.80
CA LYS A 93 2.53 0.24 18.24
C LYS A 93 3.20 1.44 17.54
N PRO A 94 3.16 1.49 16.19
CA PRO A 94 3.80 2.56 15.45
C PRO A 94 3.13 3.90 15.75
N ASP A 95 3.88 5.00 15.62
CA ASP A 95 3.33 6.35 15.71
C ASP A 95 2.51 6.68 14.45
N ILE A 96 2.86 6.10 13.30
CA ILE A 96 2.16 6.27 12.03
C ILE A 96 2.31 5.01 11.15
N LEU A 97 1.28 4.72 10.36
CA LEU A 97 1.33 3.75 9.27
C LEU A 97 1.38 4.46 7.91
N VAL A 98 2.15 3.89 6.99
CA VAL A 98 2.35 4.41 5.64
C VAL A 98 2.02 3.33 4.62
N TYR A 99 1.12 3.60 3.69
CA TYR A 99 0.98 2.83 2.46
C TYR A 99 1.97 3.39 1.43
N ALA A 100 3.05 2.66 1.17
CA ALA A 100 4.18 3.13 0.37
C ALA A 100 4.14 2.63 -1.09
N CYS A 101 2.99 2.78 -1.76
CA CYS A 101 2.86 2.54 -3.20
C CYS A 101 1.74 3.40 -3.80
N THR A 102 2.12 4.27 -4.75
CA THR A 102 1.22 5.22 -5.43
C THR A 102 0.20 4.50 -6.31
N SER A 103 0.66 3.53 -7.12
CA SER A 103 -0.23 2.79 -8.03
C SER A 103 -1.29 2.03 -7.24
N GLY A 104 -0.95 1.47 -6.08
CA GLY A 104 -1.88 0.74 -5.23
C GLY A 104 -3.04 1.61 -4.71
N THR A 105 -2.76 2.83 -4.26
CA THR A 105 -3.79 3.72 -3.68
C THR A 105 -4.46 4.65 -4.69
N TYR A 106 -3.91 4.79 -5.90
CA TYR A 106 -4.56 5.49 -7.02
C TYR A 106 -5.13 4.53 -8.08
N HIS A 107 -5.09 3.22 -7.84
CA HIS A 107 -5.45 2.18 -8.82
C HIS A 107 -6.82 2.41 -9.49
N LYS A 108 -7.83 2.88 -8.74
CA LYS A 108 -9.18 3.16 -9.28
C LYS A 108 -9.30 4.53 -10.01
N GLY A 109 -8.23 5.31 -10.08
CA GLY A 109 -8.16 6.55 -10.87
C GLY A 109 -8.80 7.78 -10.22
N TYR A 110 -9.19 7.72 -8.94
CA TYR A 110 -9.80 8.85 -8.23
C TYR A 110 -9.30 8.98 -6.79
N ILE A 111 -9.17 10.22 -6.31
CA ILE A 111 -8.57 10.53 -5.01
C ILE A 111 -9.36 9.99 -3.81
N ARG A 112 -10.66 9.75 -3.98
CA ARG A 112 -11.49 9.15 -2.92
C ARG A 112 -10.98 7.74 -2.55
N PHE A 113 -10.51 6.96 -3.53
CA PHE A 113 -10.00 5.61 -3.28
C PHE A 113 -8.73 5.63 -2.41
N ASP A 114 -7.83 6.59 -2.66
CA ASP A 114 -6.64 6.79 -1.84
C ASP A 114 -6.99 7.05 -0.37
N LYS A 115 -8.01 7.88 -0.13
CA LYS A 115 -8.53 8.14 1.21
C LYS A 115 -9.18 6.89 1.84
N GLU A 116 -9.93 6.12 1.08
CA GLU A 116 -10.53 4.86 1.54
C GLU A 116 -9.44 3.91 2.04
N MET A 117 -8.30 3.80 1.34
CA MET A 117 -7.16 2.98 1.76
C MET A 117 -6.57 3.43 3.11
N SER A 118 -6.36 4.73 3.33
CA SER A 118 -5.87 5.19 4.65
C SER A 118 -6.91 4.97 5.74
N ASP A 119 -8.19 5.19 5.45
CA ASP A 119 -9.27 4.99 6.41
C ASP A 119 -9.39 3.50 6.81
N GLU A 120 -9.24 2.57 5.88
CA GLU A 120 -9.21 1.13 6.14
C GLU A 120 -8.01 0.71 7.01
N MET A 121 -6.81 1.20 6.69
CA MET A 121 -5.62 0.95 7.50
C MET A 121 -5.80 1.46 8.94
N GLN A 122 -6.33 2.67 9.09
CA GLN A 122 -6.56 3.27 10.39
C GLN A 122 -7.63 2.52 11.18
N LEU A 123 -8.72 2.10 10.52
CA LEU A 123 -9.76 1.28 11.14
C LEU A 123 -9.22 -0.07 11.60
N ALA A 124 -8.36 -0.71 10.81
CA ALA A 124 -7.80 -2.02 11.10
C ALA A 124 -6.73 -2.00 12.20
N SER A 125 -5.98 -0.91 12.32
CA SER A 125 -4.81 -0.80 13.21
C SER A 125 -5.06 0.07 14.46
N GLY A 126 -6.01 1.00 14.41
CA GLY A 126 -6.15 2.07 15.40
C GLY A 126 -5.06 3.13 15.36
N VAL A 127 -4.20 3.12 14.33
CA VAL A 127 -3.05 4.04 14.16
C VAL A 127 -3.33 4.99 13.00
N GLU A 128 -2.94 6.25 13.16
CA GLU A 128 -2.97 7.22 12.06
C GLU A 128 -2.26 6.66 10.83
N SER A 129 -2.93 6.71 9.69
CA SER A 129 -2.50 6.05 8.47
C SER A 129 -2.50 7.06 7.32
N ILE A 130 -1.43 7.05 6.53
CA ILE A 130 -1.27 7.92 5.35
C ILE A 130 -0.86 7.10 4.13
N THR A 131 -1.04 7.68 2.95
CA THR A 131 -0.68 7.05 1.67
C THR A 131 0.39 7.85 0.94
N ALA A 132 1.07 7.19 0.00
CA ALA A 132 2.05 7.84 -0.87
C ALA A 132 1.42 8.99 -1.70
N VAL A 133 0.22 8.79 -2.27
CA VAL A 133 -0.49 9.84 -3.04
C VAL A 133 -0.85 11.02 -2.15
N GLY A 134 -1.44 10.76 -0.98
CA GLY A 134 -1.78 11.79 0.00
C GLY A 134 -0.54 12.60 0.43
N ALA A 135 0.57 11.91 0.72
CA ALA A 135 1.84 12.57 1.05
C ALA A 135 2.38 13.44 -0.10
N CYS A 136 2.31 12.97 -1.36
CA CYS A 136 2.69 13.77 -2.51
C CYS A 136 1.81 15.03 -2.68
N ILE A 137 0.50 14.90 -2.48
CA ILE A 137 -0.44 16.03 -2.56
C ILE A 137 -0.11 17.09 -1.49
N GLU A 138 0.10 16.66 -0.24
CA GLU A 138 0.47 17.57 0.84
C GLU A 138 1.84 18.22 0.59
N ALA A 139 2.80 17.46 0.05
CA ALA A 139 4.10 18.01 -0.35
C ALA A 139 3.96 19.07 -1.45
N PHE A 140 3.14 18.83 -2.48
CA PHE A 140 2.90 19.82 -3.54
C PHE A 140 2.24 21.09 -2.99
N LYS A 141 1.20 20.95 -2.16
CA LYS A 141 0.58 22.11 -1.48
C LYS A 141 1.58 22.91 -0.65
N PHE A 142 2.54 22.24 -0.02
CA PHE A 142 3.57 22.88 0.79
C PHE A 142 4.56 23.70 -0.04
N ILE A 143 4.91 23.24 -1.26
CA ILE A 143 5.91 23.91 -2.10
C ILE A 143 5.33 24.92 -3.11
N GLY A 144 4.02 24.89 -3.38
CA GLY A 144 3.32 25.81 -4.29
C GLY A 144 3.15 25.28 -5.71
#